data_AF-A0A6P5EFZ3-F1
#
_entry.id   AF-A0A6P5EFZ3-F1
#
_cell.length_a   1.000
_cell.length_b   1.000
_cell.length_c   1.000
_cell.angle_alpha   90.00
_cell.angle_beta   90.00
_cell.angle_gamma   90.00
#
_symmetry.space_group_name_H-M   'P 1'
#
loop_
_entity.id
_entity.type
_entity.pdbx_description
1 polymer ?
#
loop_
_entity_poly.entity_id
_entity_poly.type
_entity_poly.pdbx_seq_one_letter_code
_entity_poly.pdbx_strand_id
1 'polypeptide(L)'
;MMEHLRDLISKSKPGDKHENYTFKFADDVSYTDPVDGSVAAKQGLRFVFTYGSRIMYRLSGTGSAGATVRVYIEQFEPDVSKHDMDAQTALKPLIDIALSVAKLNNFTGREKPTVIT
;
A
#
# COMPACT_ATOMS: atom_id res chain seq x y z
N MET A 1 0.10 -8.95 -10.86
CA MET A 1 0.26 -8.27 -9.56
C MET A 1 -1.00 -7.55 -9.09
N MET A 2 -1.50 -6.50 -9.78
CA MET A 2 -2.67 -5.73 -9.28
C MET A 2 -3.93 -6.59 -9.11
N GLU A 3 -4.20 -7.52 -10.04
CA GLU A 3 -5.32 -8.48 -9.89
C GLU A 3 -5.14 -9.43 -8.70
N HIS A 4 -3.91 -9.89 -8.43
CA HIS A 4 -3.61 -10.68 -7.23
C HIS A 4 -3.91 -9.89 -5.96
N LEU A 5 -3.54 -8.60 -5.92
CA LEU A 5 -3.88 -7.74 -4.79
C LEU A 5 -5.40 -7.52 -4.67
N ARG A 6 -6.13 -7.36 -5.77
CA ARG A 6 -7.61 -7.27 -5.75
C ARG A 6 -8.26 -8.54 -5.22
N ASP A 7 -7.75 -9.70 -5.60
CA ASP A 7 -8.20 -11.00 -5.09
C ASP A 7 -7.89 -11.16 -3.58
N LEU A 8 -6.73 -10.69 -3.12
CA LEU A 8 -6.45 -10.64 -1.69
C LEU A 8 -7.42 -9.73 -0.94
N ILE A 9 -7.71 -8.55 -1.49
CA ILE A 9 -8.66 -7.61 -0.89
C ILE A 9 -10.04 -8.25 -0.75
N SER A 10 -10.54 -8.91 -1.80
CA SER A 10 -11.87 -9.55 -1.77
C SER A 10 -12.00 -10.68 -0.75
N LYS A 11 -10.87 -11.30 -0.39
CA LYS A 11 -10.79 -12.40 0.60
C LYS A 11 -10.38 -11.92 2.00
N SER A 12 -9.88 -10.70 2.13
CA SER A 12 -9.34 -10.17 3.37
C SER A 12 -10.42 -9.98 4.43
N LYS A 13 -10.06 -10.27 5.69
CA LYS A 13 -10.95 -10.09 6.84
C LYS A 13 -10.25 -9.23 7.89
N PRO A 14 -10.94 -8.23 8.48
CA PRO A 14 -10.39 -7.47 9.59
C PRO A 14 -9.91 -8.38 10.72
N GLY A 15 -8.81 -8.02 11.38
CA GLY A 15 -8.28 -8.73 12.54
C GLY A 15 -7.05 -9.60 12.27
N ASP A 16 -6.69 -9.83 11.00
CA ASP A 16 -5.42 -10.50 10.66
C ASP A 16 -4.25 -9.70 11.22
N LYS A 17 -3.35 -10.38 11.94
CA LYS A 17 -2.19 -9.76 12.59
C LYS A 17 -0.91 -10.07 11.85
N HIS A 18 -0.10 -9.04 11.65
CA HIS A 18 1.28 -9.16 11.19
C HIS A 18 2.15 -8.32 12.11
N GLU A 19 2.93 -8.99 12.96
CA GLU A 19 3.71 -8.34 14.02
C GLU A 19 2.84 -7.36 14.86
N ASN A 20 3.18 -6.07 14.83
CA ASN A 20 2.48 -5.01 15.55
C ASN A 20 1.30 -4.40 14.77
N TYR A 21 1.04 -4.85 13.54
CA TYR A 21 -0.01 -4.32 12.68
C TYR A 21 -1.19 -5.27 12.64
N THR A 22 -2.36 -4.79 13.08
CA THR A 22 -3.62 -5.50 12.89
C THR A 22 -4.32 -4.92 11.67
N PHE A 23 -4.65 -5.77 10.71
CA PHE A 23 -5.35 -5.38 9.51
C PHE A 23 -6.77 -4.89 9.86
N LYS A 24 -7.13 -3.69 9.37
CA LYS A 24 -8.44 -3.09 9.60
C LYS A 24 -9.35 -3.30 8.39
N PHE A 25 -8.92 -2.89 7.20
CA PHE A 25 -9.64 -3.13 5.95
C PHE A 25 -8.73 -2.88 4.75
N ALA A 26 -9.16 -3.31 3.57
CA ALA A 26 -8.56 -2.93 2.31
C ALA A 26 -9.62 -2.67 1.25
N ASP A 27 -9.29 -1.80 0.29
CA ASP A 27 -10.18 -1.38 -0.77
C ASP A 27 -9.43 -1.00 -2.07
N ASP A 28 -10.15 -1.01 -3.19
CA ASP A 28 -9.73 -0.35 -4.43
C ASP A 28 -10.34 1.05 -4.45
N VAL A 29 -9.52 2.06 -4.16
CA VAL A 29 -9.97 3.41 -3.84
C VAL A 29 -10.77 4.00 -5.00
N SER A 30 -11.96 4.50 -4.67
CA SER A 30 -12.77 5.35 -5.52
C SER A 30 -13.03 6.69 -4.83
N TYR A 31 -13.19 7.74 -5.63
CA TYR A 31 -13.57 9.06 -5.16
C TYR A 31 -14.75 9.57 -5.99
N THR A 32 -15.77 10.09 -5.31
CA THR A 32 -16.87 10.81 -5.93
C THR A 32 -16.69 12.28 -5.61
N ASP A 33 -16.55 13.10 -6.65
CA ASP A 33 -16.41 14.54 -6.50
C ASP A 33 -17.72 15.15 -5.98
N PRO A 34 -17.72 15.88 -4.86
CA PRO A 34 -18.95 16.43 -4.26
C PRO A 34 -19.49 17.65 -5.02
N VAL A 35 -18.75 18.22 -5.97
CA VAL A 35 -19.17 19.38 -6.78
C VAL A 35 -19.93 18.93 -8.02
N ASP A 36 -19.40 17.96 -8.77
CA ASP A 36 -19.97 17.53 -10.05
C ASP A 36 -20.48 16.07 -10.07
N GLY A 37 -20.25 15.30 -9.00
CA GLY A 37 -20.69 13.91 -8.89
C GLY A 37 -19.87 12.92 -9.73
N SER A 38 -18.80 13.36 -10.38
CA SER A 38 -17.94 12.49 -11.17
C SER A 38 -17.25 11.45 -10.29
N VAL A 39 -17.07 10.23 -10.81
CA VAL A 39 -16.50 9.11 -10.07
C VAL A 39 -15.17 8.69 -10.67
N ALA A 40 -14.09 8.88 -9.91
CA ALA A 40 -12.77 8.35 -10.20
C ALA A 40 -12.59 7.00 -9.50
N ALA A 41 -12.78 5.90 -10.21
CA ALA A 41 -12.57 4.54 -9.71
C ALA A 41 -11.13 4.05 -9.94
N LYS A 42 -10.74 2.98 -9.25
CA LYS A 42 -9.45 2.28 -9.41
C LYS A 42 -8.21 3.17 -9.15
N GLN A 43 -8.31 4.08 -8.19
CA GLN A 43 -7.25 5.06 -7.88
C GLN A 43 -6.11 4.48 -7.03
N GLY A 44 -6.23 3.22 -6.60
CA GLY A 44 -5.15 2.45 -6.00
C GLY A 44 -5.68 1.47 -4.97
N LEU A 45 -4.91 0.41 -4.74
CA LEU A 45 -5.24 -0.64 -3.80
C LEU A 45 -4.65 -0.29 -2.44
N ARG A 46 -5.50 -0.04 -1.45
CA ARG A 46 -5.11 0.46 -0.14
C ARG A 46 -5.37 -0.60 0.92
N PHE A 47 -4.39 -0.83 1.77
CA PHE A 47 -4.43 -1.70 2.93
C PHE A 47 -4.26 -0.83 4.16
N VAL A 48 -5.26 -0.80 5.04
CA VAL A 48 -5.28 0.05 6.24
C VAL A 48 -5.17 -0.84 7.47
N PHE A 49 -4.26 -0.48 8.37
CA PHE A 49 -4.07 -1.14 9.64
C PHE A 49 -4.72 -0.33 10.77
N THR A 50 -4.93 -0.98 11.91
CA THR A 50 -5.32 -0.30 13.15
C THR A 50 -4.31 0.77 13.49
N TYR A 51 -4.77 1.84 14.14
CA TYR A 51 -3.95 2.98 14.53
C TYR A 51 -3.37 3.81 13.37
N GLY A 52 -3.86 3.66 12.13
CA GLY A 52 -3.66 4.67 11.06
C GLY A 52 -2.53 4.39 10.07
N SER A 53 -1.68 3.40 10.32
CA SER A 53 -0.68 2.94 9.34
C SER A 53 -1.35 2.34 8.10
N ARG A 54 -0.71 2.48 6.93
CA ARG A 54 -1.28 2.01 5.65
C ARG A 54 -0.22 1.74 4.58
N ILE A 55 -0.58 0.86 3.64
CA ILE A 55 0.17 0.58 2.41
C ILE A 55 -0.77 0.82 1.23
N MET A 56 -0.28 1.47 0.17
CA MET A 56 -1.05 1.70 -1.05
C MET A 56 -0.25 1.34 -2.31
N TYR A 57 -0.87 0.61 -3.22
CA TYR A 57 -0.32 0.25 -4.52
C TYR A 57 -1.08 0.96 -5.63
N ARG A 58 -0.34 1.64 -6.52
CA ARG A 58 -0.92 2.29 -7.68
C ARG A 58 -0.13 1.95 -8.93
N LEU A 59 -0.83 1.54 -9.98
CA LEU A 59 -0.24 1.39 -11.30
C LEU A 59 -0.41 2.72 -12.05
N SER A 60 0.68 3.25 -12.60
CA SER A 60 0.69 4.54 -13.29
C SER A 60 1.42 4.44 -14.62
N GLY A 61 1.04 5.30 -15.57
CA GLY A 61 1.72 5.47 -16.85
C GLY A 61 1.70 4.21 -17.71
N THR A 62 0.52 3.62 -17.98
CA THR A 62 0.32 2.40 -18.78
C THR A 62 0.41 2.62 -20.29
N GLY A 63 1.30 3.51 -20.72
CA GLY A 63 1.50 3.84 -22.14
C GLY A 63 2.43 2.86 -22.86
N SER A 64 2.93 3.25 -24.03
CA SER A 64 3.89 2.45 -24.82
C SER A 64 5.21 2.18 -24.10
N ALA A 65 5.57 3.01 -23.11
CA ALA A 65 6.81 2.88 -22.33
C ALA A 65 6.74 1.89 -21.15
N GLY A 66 5.63 1.14 -21.03
CA GLY A 66 5.42 0.19 -19.93
C GLY A 66 4.50 0.76 -18.86
N ALA A 67 4.70 0.37 -17.61
CA ALA A 67 3.94 0.89 -16.47
C ALA A 67 4.84 1.01 -15.23
N THR A 68 4.53 1.98 -14.37
CA THR A 68 5.21 2.18 -13.10
C THR A 68 4.29 1.74 -11.96
N VAL A 69 4.76 0.76 -11.18
CA VAL A 69 4.16 0.42 -9.89
C VAL A 69 4.69 1.41 -8.86
N ARG A 70 3.78 2.14 -8.22
CA ARG A 70 4.06 3.02 -7.09
C ARG A 70 3.58 2.34 -5.82
N VAL A 71 4.45 2.25 -4.83
CA VAL A 71 4.15 1.71 -3.51
C VAL A 71 4.34 2.84 -2.50
N TYR A 72 3.27 3.16 -1.78
CA TYR A 72 3.28 4.15 -0.71
C TYR A 72 3.16 3.42 0.62
N ILE A 73 4.01 3.77 1.57
CA ILE A 73 4.06 3.13 2.88
C ILE A 73 4.06 4.25 3.91
N GLU A 74 3.12 4.16 4.85
CA GLU A 74 2.91 5.17 5.87
C GLU A 74 2.72 4.49 7.22
N GLN A 75 3.55 4.88 8.18
CA GLN A 75 3.41 4.47 9.57
C GLN A 75 2.94 5.64 10.40
N PHE A 76 1.85 5.44 11.12
CA PHE A 76 1.49 6.33 12.21
C PHE A 76 2.25 5.92 13.47
N GLU A 77 2.93 6.89 14.09
CA GLU A 77 3.64 6.70 15.36
C GLU A 77 3.11 7.71 16.38
N PRO A 78 2.36 7.27 17.41
CA PRO A 78 1.89 8.17 18.46
C PRO A 78 2.97 8.53 19.49
N ASP A 79 4.03 7.72 19.62
CA ASP A 79 5.09 7.95 20.60
C ASP A 79 6.10 8.98 20.08
N VAL A 80 6.06 10.19 20.64
CA VAL A 80 6.93 11.30 20.26
C VAL A 80 8.41 10.96 20.39
N SER A 81 8.78 10.08 21.34
CA SER A 81 10.19 9.68 21.51
C SER A 81 10.75 8.90 20.31
N LYS A 82 9.87 8.40 19.43
CA LYS A 82 10.23 7.67 18.21
C LYS A 82 10.18 8.51 16.95
N HIS A 83 9.78 9.79 17.03
CA HIS A 83 9.62 10.64 15.85
C HIS A 83 10.94 11.03 15.20
N ASP A 84 12.03 11.04 15.95
CA ASP A 84 13.39 11.30 15.43
C ASP A 84 14.07 10.04 14.87
N MET A 85 13.38 8.90 14.86
CA MET A 85 13.91 7.68 14.24
C MET A 85 14.08 7.86 12.74
N ASP A 86 15.14 7.27 12.19
CA ASP A 86 15.32 7.18 10.75
C ASP A 86 14.10 6.50 10.10
N ALA A 87 13.56 7.12 9.04
CA ALA A 87 12.34 6.68 8.39
C ALA A 87 12.49 5.28 7.77
N GLN A 88 13.66 4.92 7.23
CA GLN A 88 13.88 3.59 6.65
C GLN A 88 13.83 2.52 7.74
N THR A 89 14.38 2.83 8.91
CA THR A 89 14.31 1.96 10.09
C THR A 89 12.89 1.84 10.62
N ALA A 90 12.19 2.97 10.79
CA ALA A 90 10.82 2.99 11.30
C ALA A 90 9.87 2.23 10.37
N LEU A 91 9.94 2.47 9.05
CA LEU A 91 9.05 1.88 8.06
C LEU A 91 9.38 0.43 7.70
N LYS A 92 10.56 -0.08 8.08
CA LYS A 92 11.04 -1.41 7.69
C LYS A 92 9.99 -2.53 7.89
N PRO A 93 9.29 -2.62 9.03
CA PRO A 93 8.26 -3.66 9.22
C PRO A 93 7.14 -3.60 8.17
N LEU A 94 6.66 -2.39 7.84
CA LEU A 94 5.63 -2.22 6.81
C LEU A 94 6.17 -2.46 5.40
N ILE A 95 7.44 -2.14 5.13
CA ILE A 95 8.10 -2.47 3.86
C ILE A 95 8.13 -3.98 3.66
N ASP A 96 8.50 -4.75 4.69
CA ASP A 96 8.56 -6.21 4.62
C ASP A 96 7.16 -6.81 4.38
N ILE A 97 6.14 -6.29 5.07
CA ILE A 97 4.73 -6.65 4.81
C ILE A 97 4.33 -6.32 3.37
N ALA A 98 4.67 -5.12 2.88
CA ALA A 98 4.31 -4.69 1.54
C ALA A 98 4.91 -5.62 0.46
N LEU A 99 6.21 -5.92 0.57
CA LEU A 99 6.89 -6.79 -0.37
C LEU A 99 6.33 -8.22 -0.37
N SER A 100 6.03 -8.74 0.83
CA SER A 100 5.44 -10.07 1.02
C SER A 100 4.04 -10.18 0.40
N VAL A 101 3.15 -9.24 0.74
CA VAL A 101 1.75 -9.22 0.28
C VAL A 101 1.66 -9.07 -1.25
N ALA A 102 2.43 -8.13 -1.82
CA ALA A 102 2.38 -7.86 -3.25
C ALA A 102 3.06 -8.93 -4.11
N LYS A 103 3.95 -9.75 -3.52
CA LYS A 103 4.83 -10.67 -4.24
C LYS A 103 5.54 -9.95 -5.40
N LEU A 104 6.04 -8.74 -5.11
CA LEU A 104 6.48 -7.79 -6.13
C LEU A 104 7.60 -8.37 -6.99
N ASN A 105 8.59 -9.02 -6.38
CA ASN A 105 9.67 -9.70 -7.09
C ASN A 105 9.11 -10.78 -8.03
N ASN A 106 8.25 -11.67 -7.54
CA ASN A 106 7.68 -12.76 -8.35
C ASN A 106 6.93 -12.27 -9.60
N PHE A 107 6.26 -11.10 -9.53
CA PHE A 107 5.53 -10.54 -10.65
C PHE A 107 6.35 -9.63 -11.56
N THR A 108 7.46 -9.05 -11.09
CA THR A 108 8.18 -8.00 -11.81
C THR A 108 9.68 -8.27 -12.03
N GLY A 109 10.23 -9.27 -11.35
CA GLY A 109 11.67 -9.55 -11.28
C GLY A 109 12.48 -8.48 -10.54
N ARG A 110 11.83 -7.52 -9.87
CA ARG A 110 12.52 -6.42 -9.17
C ARG A 110 12.80 -6.79 -7.71
N GLU A 111 14.08 -6.79 -7.37
CA GLU A 111 14.55 -6.99 -5.99
C GLU A 111 14.56 -5.69 -5.18
N LYS A 112 14.68 -4.54 -5.85
CA LYS A 112 14.74 -3.21 -5.23
C LYS A 112 13.96 -2.18 -6.04
N PRO A 113 13.43 -1.12 -5.41
CA PRO A 113 12.77 -0.03 -6.13
C PRO A 113 13.77 0.72 -7.02
N THR A 114 13.28 1.27 -8.13
CA THR A 114 14.09 2.16 -8.98
C THR A 114 14.32 3.53 -8.32
N VAL A 115 13.33 4.00 -7.54
CA VAL A 115 13.31 5.32 -6.89
C VAL A 115 12.72 5.15 -5.49
N ILE A 116 13.30 5.83 -4.51
CA ILE A 116 12.79 5.99 -3.14
C ILE A 116 12.60 7.49 -2.89
N THR A 117 11.58 7.87 -2.14
CA THR A 117 11.25 9.25 -1.76
C THR A 117 10.80 9.27 -0.32
#